data_AF-A0A074X2G9-F1
#
_entry.id   AF-A0A074X2G9-F1
#
_cell.length_a   1.000
_cell.length_b   1.000
_cell.length_c   1.000
_cell.angle_alpha   90.00
_cell.angle_beta   90.00
_cell.angle_gamma   90.00
#
_symmetry.space_group_name_H-M   'P 1'
#
loop_
_entity.id
_entity.type
_entity.pdbx_description
1 polymer ?
#
loop_
_entity_poly.entity_id
_entity_poly.type
_entity_poly.pdbx_seq_one_letter_code
_entity_poly.pdbx_strand_id
1 'polypeptide(L)'
;MADFPDSERPSKRARLDSSTASTESPPKDEYSWDWPVDLNETTLETISPPPLSRDKGKATQQQKRHTITESSPFQLTRIRDLSASSNVDTVTLSDILGDPMIKEQWQFNFLHDIDFIMSHLDEDVRDTVETRIIHGFHDKNSLSRIHLEATANKYPNVQALHTWIPAYGTHHSKMMIFIRHDDTAQVIIHTANMISQDWTNLSQAVWRSPLLSLSTTDNEISEASIGSGARFKQELINYLEAYKDKYRDHTRPLINQLKKYDFSSVKAALVASVPGKQQVGTTTVASKVSLWGWPGLERVLKKVPATTLASKAQINVQISSVGTSSEKWLEGFFDVLGTTTAGQQPKAKKPSTRIIFPTADEIRRSLDGYQSGNSIHMKLDSVMQKAQLKYMKPLLCTWSGDSKEDQDGVRQAGRRRAAPHIKTFIRFSDDSCTRIDWTLVTSANLSKQAWGEMANKQGDVNIKSFEIGVLVCPEWLADDGEKAAMMPAFKKDKPDADGVLEEVDKIIGVRMPYDLPLTPYGEDEEPWCAERQHAEPDWKGVVWGSYNPSV
;
A
#
# COMPACT_ATOMS: atom_id res chain seq x y z
N MET A 1 -10.40 32.23 -47.31
CA MET A 1 -10.96 33.60 -47.26
C MET A 1 -11.63 33.78 -45.91
N ALA A 2 -10.89 34.35 -44.97
CA ALA A 2 -11.34 35.04 -43.77
C ALA A 2 -10.06 35.60 -43.13
N ASP A 3 -9.97 36.93 -43.08
CA ASP A 3 -8.79 37.72 -42.78
C ASP A 3 -8.47 37.80 -41.28
N PHE A 4 -7.18 37.81 -40.94
CA PHE A 4 -6.63 38.28 -39.65
C PHE A 4 -5.71 39.47 -39.91
N PRO A 5 -5.72 40.54 -39.09
CA PRO A 5 -4.82 41.67 -39.27
C PRO A 5 -3.44 41.46 -38.61
N ASP A 6 -2.41 41.87 -39.36
CA ASP A 6 -1.00 41.96 -39.02
C ASP A 6 -0.66 43.27 -38.28
N SER A 7 0.00 43.15 -37.13
CA SER A 7 0.99 44.09 -36.57
C SER A 7 1.48 43.44 -35.26
N GLU A 8 2.74 43.13 -34.97
CA GLU A 8 4.01 43.75 -35.32
C GLU A 8 5.12 42.68 -35.28
N ARG A 9 6.12 42.77 -36.17
CA ARG A 9 7.35 41.97 -36.12
C ARG A 9 8.60 42.87 -36.24
N PRO A 10 9.76 42.41 -35.72
CA PRO A 10 10.82 43.26 -35.19
C PRO A 10 11.89 43.66 -36.21
N SER A 11 12.58 44.77 -35.93
CA SER A 11 13.71 45.28 -36.71
C SER A 11 15.06 44.69 -36.27
N LYS A 12 15.97 44.60 -37.26
CA LYS A 12 17.27 43.92 -37.26
C LYS A 12 18.41 44.79 -36.69
N ARG A 13 19.29 44.12 -35.93
CA ARG A 13 20.78 44.10 -35.92
C ARG A 13 21.61 45.34 -36.34
N ALA A 14 22.58 45.70 -35.50
CA ALA A 14 23.88 46.26 -35.88
C ALA A 14 25.01 45.73 -34.95
N ARG A 15 26.24 45.67 -35.46
CA ARG A 15 27.47 45.03 -34.92
C ARG A 15 28.60 46.08 -34.76
N LEU A 16 29.67 45.68 -34.05
CA LEU A 16 31.07 46.19 -33.92
C LEU A 16 31.31 47.12 -32.72
N ASP A 17 32.48 47.21 -32.07
CA ASP A 17 33.70 46.41 -31.79
C ASP A 17 34.61 47.33 -30.92
N SER A 18 35.66 46.77 -30.29
CA SER A 18 36.90 47.38 -29.75
C SER A 18 37.05 47.64 -28.23
N SER A 19 37.89 46.76 -27.63
CA SER A 19 39.07 46.97 -26.75
C SER A 19 39.08 48.04 -25.64
N THR A 20 39.40 47.65 -24.39
CA THR A 20 40.77 47.64 -23.80
C THR A 20 40.73 47.16 -22.33
N ALA A 21 41.88 46.67 -21.87
CA ALA A 21 42.14 45.91 -20.64
C ALA A 21 42.48 46.77 -19.40
N SER A 22 42.32 46.18 -18.20
CA SER A 22 43.26 46.18 -17.03
C SER A 22 42.50 45.87 -15.73
N THR A 23 42.62 44.65 -15.18
CA THR A 23 43.43 44.28 -13.98
C THR A 23 43.00 44.92 -12.65
N GLU A 24 42.47 44.11 -11.71
CA GLU A 24 43.08 43.88 -10.40
C GLU A 24 42.39 42.73 -9.64
N SER A 25 43.24 41.95 -8.95
CA SER A 25 42.99 40.64 -8.33
C SER A 25 42.58 40.74 -6.85
N PRO A 26 42.04 39.66 -6.24
CA PRO A 26 41.64 39.62 -4.83
C PRO A 26 42.81 39.30 -3.88
N PRO A 27 42.69 39.60 -2.57
CA PRO A 27 43.72 39.28 -1.58
C PRO A 27 43.65 37.85 -1.00
N LYS A 28 44.81 37.17 -1.12
CA LYS A 28 45.60 36.30 -0.20
C LYS A 28 45.21 36.28 1.30
N ASP A 29 45.51 35.30 2.17
CA ASP A 29 46.15 33.95 2.22
C ASP A 29 45.55 33.30 3.52
N GLU A 30 45.64 32.01 3.88
CA GLU A 30 46.81 31.38 4.52
C GLU A 30 46.55 29.89 4.93
N TYR A 31 47.59 29.05 4.79
CA TYR A 31 47.84 27.68 5.30
C TYR A 31 47.36 26.44 4.53
N SER A 32 48.23 25.94 3.64
CA SER A 32 48.38 24.51 3.31
C SER A 32 49.56 23.92 4.10
N TRP A 33 49.51 22.61 4.39
CA TRP A 33 50.69 21.79 4.63
C TRP A 33 50.50 20.39 4.04
N ASP A 34 51.44 20.04 3.16
CA ASP A 34 51.50 18.86 2.32
C ASP A 34 52.17 17.64 2.98
N TRP A 35 51.88 16.49 2.39
CA TRP A 35 52.51 15.18 2.63
C TRP A 35 53.98 15.15 2.18
N PRO A 36 54.90 14.50 2.91
CA PRO A 36 56.24 14.22 2.41
C PRO A 36 56.39 12.75 1.98
N VAL A 37 56.90 12.57 0.75
CA VAL A 37 57.58 11.37 0.28
C VAL A 37 58.93 11.83 -0.26
N ASP A 38 60.03 11.33 0.29
CA ASP A 38 61.19 10.90 -0.53
C ASP A 38 62.26 10.17 0.29
N LEU A 39 62.93 9.25 -0.41
CA LEU A 39 63.92 8.27 0.01
C LEU A 39 65.35 8.85 0.06
N ASN A 40 66.17 8.42 1.03
CA ASN A 40 67.51 7.87 0.76
C ASN A 40 68.20 7.25 2.00
N GLU A 41 68.97 6.19 1.73
CA GLU A 41 69.78 5.34 2.60
C GLU A 41 70.92 6.12 3.31
N THR A 42 71.43 5.81 4.50
CA THR A 42 72.15 4.59 4.95
C THR A 42 72.54 4.77 6.43
N THR A 43 72.52 3.69 7.22
CA THR A 43 73.58 3.19 8.15
C THR A 43 72.98 2.33 9.27
N LEU A 44 73.56 1.14 9.46
CA LEU A 44 73.19 0.09 10.40
C LEU A 44 73.63 0.40 11.83
N GLU A 45 72.71 0.31 12.80
CA GLU A 45 73.04 -0.18 14.16
C GLU A 45 71.87 -1.03 14.71
N THR A 46 72.22 -2.24 15.11
CA THR A 46 71.37 -3.29 15.67
C THR A 46 70.95 -2.98 17.11
N ILE A 47 69.64 -2.97 17.39
CA ILE A 47 69.09 -2.97 18.76
C ILE A 47 68.00 -4.04 18.87
N SER A 48 68.20 -4.98 19.79
CA SER A 48 67.37 -6.16 20.05
C SER A 48 65.95 -5.83 20.57
N PRO A 49 64.93 -6.66 20.29
CA PRO A 49 63.56 -6.43 20.77
C PRO A 49 63.39 -6.82 22.25
N PRO A 50 62.59 -6.07 23.05
CA PRO A 50 62.24 -6.45 24.42
C PRO A 50 61.15 -7.55 24.45
N PRO A 51 61.06 -8.32 25.55
CA PRO A 51 60.33 -9.58 25.57
C PRO A 51 58.80 -9.42 25.64
N LEU A 52 58.12 -10.39 25.00
CA LEU A 52 56.68 -10.59 24.99
C LEU A 52 56.08 -10.66 26.40
N SER A 53 55.35 -9.61 26.80
CA SER A 53 54.35 -9.67 27.87
C SER A 53 53.08 -10.32 27.33
N ARG A 54 52.73 -11.47 27.89
CA ARG A 54 51.57 -12.28 27.49
C ARG A 54 50.37 -11.89 28.36
N ASP A 55 49.75 -10.76 28.06
CA ASP A 55 48.47 -10.38 28.67
C ASP A 55 47.33 -11.23 28.09
N LYS A 56 46.84 -12.19 28.88
CA LYS A 56 45.58 -12.89 28.63
C LYS A 56 44.41 -11.99 29.04
N GLY A 57 44.22 -10.88 28.34
CA GLY A 57 42.95 -10.17 28.33
C GLY A 57 42.05 -10.81 27.28
N LYS A 58 40.94 -11.45 27.69
CA LYS A 58 39.84 -11.75 26.77
C LYS A 58 39.21 -10.42 26.34
N ALA A 59 39.82 -9.76 25.37
CA ALA A 59 39.17 -8.70 24.62
C ALA A 59 38.17 -9.38 23.68
N THR A 60 36.95 -9.58 24.16
CA THR A 60 35.82 -9.82 23.27
C THR A 60 35.71 -8.57 22.41
N GLN A 61 36.24 -8.62 21.19
CA GLN A 61 35.88 -7.64 20.16
C GLN A 61 34.38 -7.83 19.91
N GLN A 62 33.55 -7.11 20.68
CA GLN A 62 32.19 -6.82 20.26
C GLN A 62 32.32 -5.98 18.99
N GLN A 63 32.35 -6.63 17.83
CA GLN A 63 31.91 -5.98 16.61
C GLN A 63 30.53 -5.39 16.93
N LYS A 64 30.43 -4.06 17.01
CA LYS A 64 29.13 -3.38 17.04
C LYS A 64 28.39 -3.85 15.80
N ARG A 65 27.45 -4.78 15.95
CA ARG A 65 26.50 -5.12 14.89
C ARG A 65 25.78 -3.83 14.56
N HIS A 66 26.00 -3.32 13.36
CA HIS A 66 25.32 -2.13 12.88
C HIS A 66 23.91 -2.54 12.47
N THR A 67 22.89 -2.09 13.20
CA THR A 67 21.50 -2.31 12.81
C THR A 67 21.25 -1.62 11.47
N ILE A 68 20.66 -2.34 10.51
CA ILE A 68 20.33 -1.81 9.17
C ILE A 68 18.90 -1.29 9.20
N THR A 69 18.66 -0.10 8.64
CA THR A 69 17.32 0.47 8.48
C THR A 69 16.86 0.42 7.03
N GLU A 70 15.75 -0.27 6.79
CA GLU A 70 15.13 -0.41 5.47
C GLU A 70 13.85 0.43 5.33
N SER A 71 13.60 0.84 4.09
CA SER A 71 12.38 1.57 3.71
C SER A 71 11.15 0.69 3.84
N SER A 72 10.00 1.34 3.91
CA SER A 72 8.74 0.64 3.95
C SER A 72 8.48 -0.20 2.69
N PRO A 73 7.93 -1.43 2.84
CA PRO A 73 7.45 -2.21 1.70
C PRO A 73 6.20 -1.60 1.04
N PHE A 74 5.56 -0.60 1.67
CA PHE A 74 4.43 0.13 1.13
C PHE A 74 4.78 1.60 0.96
N GLN A 75 4.52 2.15 -0.22
CA GLN A 75 4.63 3.57 -0.50
C GLN A 75 3.25 4.21 -0.45
N LEU A 76 3.17 5.47 -0.03
CA LEU A 76 1.95 6.26 -0.20
C LEU A 76 1.97 6.97 -1.54
N THR A 77 0.80 7.18 -2.14
CA THR A 77 0.71 8.02 -3.34
C THR A 77 1.03 9.48 -3.00
N ARG A 78 1.61 10.18 -3.96
CA ARG A 78 1.83 11.63 -3.87
C ARG A 78 0.49 12.35 -3.74
N ILE A 79 0.44 13.37 -2.90
CA ILE A 79 -0.70 14.29 -2.78
C ILE A 79 -0.32 15.61 -3.42
N ARG A 80 -1.05 16.01 -4.47
CA ARG A 80 -0.73 17.21 -5.26
C ARG A 80 -0.68 18.46 -4.38
N ASP A 81 -1.66 18.63 -3.49
CA ASP A 81 -1.87 19.86 -2.74
C ASP A 81 -1.24 19.85 -1.33
N LEU A 82 -0.30 18.93 -1.07
CA LEU A 82 0.56 18.95 0.13
C LEU A 82 1.97 19.41 -0.20
N SER A 83 2.66 19.96 0.79
CA SER A 83 4.06 20.37 0.66
C SER A 83 4.98 19.20 0.32
N ALA A 84 6.15 19.52 -0.26
CA ALA A 84 7.17 18.51 -0.60
C ALA A 84 7.59 17.68 0.63
N SER A 85 7.64 18.29 1.82
CA SER A 85 7.97 17.61 3.08
C SER A 85 6.99 16.49 3.46
N SER A 86 5.74 16.54 2.98
CA SER A 86 4.72 15.50 3.21
C SER A 86 4.69 14.45 2.09
N ASN A 87 5.46 14.67 1.02
CA ASN A 87 5.54 13.83 -0.17
C ASN A 87 6.90 13.14 -0.34
N VAL A 88 7.74 13.12 0.71
CA VAL A 88 9.00 12.36 0.70
C VAL A 88 8.70 10.86 0.54
N ASP A 89 9.45 10.22 -0.36
CA ASP A 89 9.36 8.80 -0.76
C ASP A 89 8.01 8.35 -1.35
N THR A 90 7.13 9.31 -1.68
CA THR A 90 5.83 9.00 -2.30
C THR A 90 5.95 8.65 -3.77
N VAL A 91 4.92 8.00 -4.30
CA VAL A 91 4.86 7.54 -5.69
C VAL A 91 3.70 8.19 -6.45
N THR A 92 3.94 8.59 -7.69
CA THR A 92 2.88 9.01 -8.63
C THR A 92 2.47 7.85 -9.53
N LEU A 93 1.36 8.00 -10.26
CA LEU A 93 1.01 7.01 -11.26
C LEU A 93 2.03 6.98 -12.42
N SER A 94 2.62 8.13 -12.78
CA SER A 94 3.67 8.22 -13.80
C SER A 94 4.95 7.50 -13.39
N ASP A 95 5.31 7.49 -12.10
CA ASP A 95 6.47 6.71 -11.60
C ASP A 95 6.26 5.19 -11.71
N ILE A 96 5.01 4.76 -11.95
CA ILE A 96 4.61 3.35 -12.08
C ILE A 96 4.42 2.97 -13.56
N LEU A 97 3.67 3.77 -14.31
CA LEU A 97 3.29 3.48 -15.70
C LEU A 97 4.22 4.11 -16.75
N GLY A 98 5.00 5.11 -16.38
CA GLY A 98 5.90 5.83 -17.29
C GLY A 98 7.23 5.11 -17.55
N ASP A 99 7.32 3.81 -17.28
CA ASP A 99 8.53 3.03 -17.58
C ASP A 99 8.43 2.50 -19.03
N PRO A 100 9.32 2.93 -19.94
CA PRO A 100 9.28 2.52 -21.35
C PRO A 100 9.54 1.04 -21.57
N MET A 101 10.02 0.31 -20.55
CA MET A 101 10.24 -1.13 -20.63
C MET A 101 8.95 -1.94 -20.51
N ILE A 102 7.81 -1.32 -20.15
CA ILE A 102 6.53 -2.02 -20.07
C ILE A 102 6.09 -2.42 -21.49
N LYS A 103 6.01 -3.73 -21.73
CA LYS A 103 5.55 -4.31 -23.00
C LYS A 103 4.05 -4.62 -22.97
N GLU A 104 3.57 -5.09 -21.84
CA GLU A 104 2.18 -5.49 -21.63
C GLU A 104 1.80 -5.16 -20.18
N GLN A 105 0.59 -4.61 -19.99
CA GLN A 105 0.03 -4.33 -18.68
C GLN A 105 -1.38 -4.92 -18.51
N TRP A 106 -1.63 -5.47 -17.33
CA TRP A 106 -2.95 -5.93 -16.91
C TRP A 106 -3.43 -5.07 -15.74
N GLN A 107 -4.53 -4.36 -15.96
CA GLN A 107 -5.14 -3.44 -15.00
C GLN A 107 -6.40 -4.09 -14.42
N PHE A 108 -6.37 -4.44 -13.14
CA PHE A 108 -7.52 -4.90 -12.38
C PHE A 108 -7.98 -3.75 -11.50
N ASN A 109 -9.19 -3.23 -11.73
CA ASN A 109 -9.73 -2.15 -10.91
C ASN A 109 -11.26 -2.16 -10.84
N PHE A 110 -11.82 -1.34 -9.94
CA PHE A 110 -13.26 -1.08 -9.85
C PHE A 110 -13.69 -0.02 -10.87
N LEU A 111 -13.03 1.14 -10.86
CA LEU A 111 -13.24 2.22 -11.84
C LEU A 111 -12.00 2.41 -12.71
N HIS A 112 -12.23 2.66 -13.99
CA HIS A 112 -11.19 2.91 -14.98
C HIS A 112 -11.58 4.11 -15.85
N ASP A 113 -10.66 5.06 -15.94
CA ASP A 113 -10.58 6.02 -17.02
C ASP A 113 -9.40 5.60 -17.92
N ILE A 114 -9.71 5.06 -19.10
CA ILE A 114 -8.70 4.53 -20.01
C ILE A 114 -7.84 5.66 -20.58
N ASP A 115 -8.43 6.82 -20.90
CA ASP A 115 -7.67 7.96 -21.41
C ASP A 115 -6.67 8.43 -20.33
N PHE A 116 -7.09 8.45 -19.06
CA PHE A 116 -6.20 8.72 -17.93
C PHE A 116 -5.07 7.68 -17.81
N ILE A 117 -5.36 6.37 -17.86
CA ILE A 117 -4.33 5.31 -17.82
C ILE A 117 -3.31 5.49 -18.95
N MET A 118 -3.79 5.64 -20.19
CA MET A 118 -2.93 5.76 -21.37
C MET A 118 -2.06 7.01 -21.31
N SER A 119 -2.57 8.12 -20.78
CA SER A 119 -1.80 9.36 -20.60
C SER A 119 -0.60 9.25 -19.64
N HIS A 120 -0.57 8.23 -18.77
CA HIS A 120 0.53 7.98 -17.83
C HIS A 120 1.56 6.98 -18.37
N LEU A 121 1.30 6.32 -19.50
CA LEU A 121 2.30 5.55 -20.20
C LEU A 121 3.31 6.48 -20.88
N ASP A 122 4.56 6.03 -20.93
CA ASP A 122 5.63 6.68 -21.67
C ASP A 122 5.21 6.89 -23.14
N GLU A 123 5.46 8.09 -23.64
CA GLU A 123 4.93 8.53 -24.94
C GLU A 123 5.49 7.76 -26.12
N ASP A 124 6.72 7.24 -26.03
CA ASP A 124 7.38 6.52 -27.12
C ASP A 124 6.83 5.10 -27.31
N VAL A 125 6.31 4.50 -26.22
CA VAL A 125 5.81 3.11 -26.24
C VAL A 125 4.31 2.99 -26.07
N ARG A 126 3.60 4.07 -25.67
CA ARG A 126 2.16 4.09 -25.35
C ARG A 126 1.28 3.32 -26.33
N ASP A 127 1.50 3.50 -27.62
CA ASP A 127 0.67 2.90 -28.69
C ASP A 127 1.03 1.44 -28.99
N THR A 128 2.11 0.93 -28.39
CA THR A 128 2.59 -0.45 -28.53
C THR A 128 2.38 -1.30 -27.27
N VAL A 129 2.20 -0.69 -26.11
CA VAL A 129 1.96 -1.42 -24.85
C VAL A 129 0.62 -2.14 -24.91
N GLU A 130 0.65 -3.47 -24.90
CA GLU A 130 -0.57 -4.28 -24.86
C GLU A 130 -1.28 -4.08 -23.51
N THR A 131 -2.44 -3.43 -23.52
CA THR A 131 -3.15 -3.05 -22.30
C THR A 131 -4.43 -3.87 -22.15
N ARG A 132 -4.58 -4.55 -21.01
CA ARG A 132 -5.75 -5.37 -20.68
C ARG A 132 -6.46 -4.79 -19.46
N ILE A 133 -7.70 -4.35 -19.63
CA ILE A 133 -8.52 -3.73 -18.59
C ILE A 133 -9.54 -4.75 -18.06
N ILE A 134 -9.36 -5.22 -16.83
CA ILE A 134 -10.24 -6.21 -16.19
C ILE A 134 -11.26 -5.47 -15.33
N HIS A 135 -12.54 -5.59 -15.67
CA HIS A 135 -13.61 -4.81 -15.03
C HIS A 135 -14.85 -5.63 -14.66
N GLY A 136 -15.61 -5.11 -13.70
CA GLY A 136 -16.76 -5.77 -13.10
C GLY A 136 -18.15 -5.31 -13.56
N PHE A 137 -18.26 -4.51 -14.62
CA PHE A 137 -19.55 -3.91 -15.00
C PHE A 137 -20.49 -4.95 -15.61
N HIS A 138 -21.33 -5.57 -14.78
CA HIS A 138 -22.17 -6.69 -15.16
C HIS A 138 -23.21 -6.32 -16.23
N ASP A 139 -23.91 -5.21 -16.02
CA ASP A 139 -24.94 -4.75 -16.95
C ASP A 139 -24.31 -4.17 -18.22
N LYS A 140 -24.53 -4.85 -19.35
CA LYS A 140 -24.10 -4.44 -20.69
C LYS A 140 -24.68 -3.08 -21.11
N ASN A 141 -25.84 -2.72 -20.56
CA ASN A 141 -26.52 -1.47 -20.89
C ASN A 141 -26.19 -0.34 -19.91
N SER A 142 -25.37 -0.60 -18.89
CA SER A 142 -24.92 0.46 -17.98
C SER A 142 -24.04 1.46 -18.72
N LEU A 143 -24.26 2.75 -18.45
CA LEU A 143 -23.47 3.83 -19.06
C LEU A 143 -21.98 3.67 -18.79
N SER A 144 -21.60 3.24 -17.58
CA SER A 144 -20.21 2.99 -17.20
C SER A 144 -19.55 1.93 -18.09
N ARG A 145 -20.26 0.85 -18.43
CA ARG A 145 -19.73 -0.19 -19.31
C ARG A 145 -19.64 0.28 -20.75
N ILE A 146 -20.71 0.90 -21.26
CA ILE A 146 -20.75 1.41 -22.63
C ILE A 146 -19.62 2.42 -22.84
N HIS A 147 -19.43 3.34 -21.89
CA HIS A 147 -18.35 4.33 -21.94
C HIS A 147 -16.97 3.68 -21.90
N LEU A 148 -16.75 2.71 -20.99
CA LEU A 148 -15.48 2.00 -20.90
C LEU A 148 -15.13 1.26 -22.21
N GLU A 149 -16.07 0.51 -22.77
CA GLU A 149 -15.86 -0.23 -24.02
C GLU A 149 -15.67 0.73 -25.21
N ALA A 150 -16.39 1.85 -25.26
CA ALA A 150 -16.21 2.88 -26.28
C ALA A 150 -14.84 3.56 -26.21
N THR A 151 -14.35 3.88 -25.01
CA THR A 151 -13.02 4.46 -24.82
C THR A 151 -11.91 3.45 -25.13
N ALA A 152 -12.09 2.17 -24.78
CA ALA A 152 -11.15 1.12 -25.16
C ALA A 152 -10.99 1.03 -26.69
N ASN A 153 -12.09 1.12 -27.45
CA ASN A 153 -12.07 1.07 -28.91
C ASN A 153 -11.33 2.23 -29.58
N LYS A 154 -10.99 3.31 -28.87
CA LYS A 154 -10.13 4.39 -29.39
C LYS A 154 -8.68 3.93 -29.56
N TYR A 155 -8.26 2.89 -28.83
CA TYR A 155 -6.88 2.41 -28.77
C TYR A 155 -6.76 0.97 -29.31
N PRO A 156 -6.05 0.73 -30.42
CA PRO A 156 -5.92 -0.61 -31.00
C PRO A 156 -5.26 -1.65 -30.08
N ASN A 157 -4.41 -1.19 -29.16
CA ASN A 157 -3.64 -1.99 -28.20
C ASN A 157 -4.36 -2.19 -26.85
N VAL A 158 -5.60 -1.70 -26.68
CA VAL A 158 -6.37 -1.82 -25.42
C VAL A 158 -7.52 -2.81 -25.59
N GLN A 159 -7.70 -3.68 -24.60
CA GLN A 159 -8.86 -4.59 -24.52
C GLN A 159 -9.57 -4.46 -23.18
N ALA A 160 -10.88 -4.19 -23.21
CA ALA A 160 -11.75 -4.26 -22.04
C ALA A 160 -12.29 -5.69 -21.87
N LEU A 161 -12.01 -6.29 -20.71
CA LEU A 161 -12.26 -7.68 -20.39
C LEU A 161 -13.17 -7.77 -19.15
N HIS A 162 -14.42 -8.16 -19.39
CA HIS A 162 -15.43 -8.25 -18.33
C HIS A 162 -15.28 -9.55 -17.51
N THR A 163 -15.24 -9.43 -16.18
CA THR A 163 -15.36 -10.56 -15.24
C THR A 163 -16.77 -10.67 -14.64
N TRP A 164 -17.24 -11.89 -14.39
CA TRP A 164 -18.54 -12.10 -13.75
C TRP A 164 -18.46 -11.86 -12.23
N ILE A 165 -19.55 -11.30 -11.67
CA ILE A 165 -19.67 -10.99 -10.25
C ILE A 165 -21.07 -11.39 -9.78
N PRO A 166 -21.23 -11.99 -8.59
CA PRO A 166 -22.54 -12.29 -8.03
C PRO A 166 -23.29 -11.02 -7.60
N ALA A 167 -24.60 -11.16 -7.37
CA ALA A 167 -25.43 -10.08 -6.86
C ALA A 167 -24.90 -9.50 -5.54
N TYR A 168 -24.84 -8.16 -5.47
CA TYR A 168 -24.27 -7.38 -4.36
C TYR A 168 -22.77 -7.59 -4.13
N GLY A 169 -22.07 -8.23 -5.07
CA GLY A 169 -20.61 -8.29 -5.11
C GLY A 169 -20.01 -7.17 -5.94
N THR A 170 -18.71 -6.98 -5.81
CA THR A 170 -17.93 -5.99 -6.58
C THR A 170 -16.59 -6.58 -7.02
N HIS A 171 -16.09 -6.17 -8.18
CA HIS A 171 -14.69 -6.37 -8.55
C HIS A 171 -13.92 -5.17 -8.03
N HIS A 172 -13.33 -5.33 -6.85
CA HIS A 172 -12.80 -4.22 -6.08
C HIS A 172 -11.27 -4.27 -5.92
N SER A 173 -10.66 -5.38 -6.37
CA SER A 173 -9.23 -5.55 -6.54
C SER A 173 -8.60 -4.45 -7.38
N LYS A 174 -7.42 -4.04 -6.96
CA LYS A 174 -6.64 -2.93 -7.50
C LYS A 174 -5.20 -3.40 -7.66
N MET A 175 -4.92 -3.90 -8.85
CA MET A 175 -3.68 -4.58 -9.15
C MET A 175 -3.24 -4.26 -10.58
N MET A 176 -1.95 -4.01 -10.75
CA MET A 176 -1.30 -3.94 -12.04
C MET A 176 -0.31 -5.09 -12.16
N ILE A 177 -0.26 -5.75 -13.31
CA ILE A 177 0.79 -6.72 -13.60
C ILE A 177 1.45 -6.33 -14.93
N PHE A 178 2.77 -6.13 -14.88
CA PHE A 178 3.57 -5.75 -16.03
C PHE A 178 4.41 -6.90 -16.51
N ILE A 179 4.44 -7.08 -17.83
CA ILE A 179 5.44 -7.87 -18.53
C ILE A 179 6.32 -6.90 -19.29
N ARG A 180 7.63 -7.07 -19.20
CA ARG A 180 8.59 -6.07 -19.68
C ARG A 180 9.44 -6.59 -20.84
N HIS A 181 10.08 -5.66 -21.54
CA HIS A 181 11.00 -5.95 -22.65
C HIS A 181 12.34 -6.55 -22.21
N ASP A 182 12.72 -6.41 -20.94
CA ASP A 182 13.95 -6.95 -20.33
C ASP A 182 13.74 -8.36 -19.73
N ASP A 183 12.70 -9.08 -20.15
CA ASP A 183 12.35 -10.39 -19.63
C ASP A 183 12.16 -10.41 -18.11
N THR A 184 11.62 -9.33 -17.55
CA THR A 184 11.14 -9.27 -16.18
C THR A 184 9.62 -9.02 -16.10
N ALA A 185 9.03 -9.39 -14.97
CA ALA A 185 7.66 -9.06 -14.62
C ALA A 185 7.61 -8.25 -13.33
N GLN A 186 6.54 -7.49 -13.11
CA GLN A 186 6.31 -6.80 -11.85
C GLN A 186 4.83 -6.88 -11.47
N VAL A 187 4.56 -7.12 -10.18
CA VAL A 187 3.21 -7.11 -9.62
C VAL A 187 3.08 -5.89 -8.72
N ILE A 188 2.02 -5.12 -8.91
CA ILE A 188 1.71 -3.93 -8.12
C ILE A 188 0.32 -4.09 -7.54
N ILE A 189 0.19 -4.01 -6.22
CA ILE A 189 -1.11 -4.05 -5.53
C ILE A 189 -1.30 -2.71 -4.82
N HIS A 190 -2.39 -2.02 -5.09
CA HIS A 190 -2.62 -0.65 -4.62
C HIS A 190 -4.06 -0.44 -4.15
N THR A 191 -4.40 0.76 -3.67
CA THR A 191 -5.75 1.07 -3.15
C THR A 191 -6.53 2.09 -3.98
N ALA A 192 -5.89 2.69 -4.98
CA ALA A 192 -6.49 3.69 -5.88
C ALA A 192 -7.33 3.08 -7.02
N ASN A 193 -8.48 3.69 -7.31
CA ASN A 193 -9.14 3.53 -8.60
C ASN A 193 -8.29 4.14 -9.74
N MET A 194 -8.44 3.68 -10.97
CA MET A 194 -7.70 4.22 -12.12
C MET A 194 -8.39 5.47 -12.70
N ILE A 195 -8.57 6.49 -11.85
CA ILE A 195 -9.17 7.78 -12.19
C ILE A 195 -8.37 8.91 -11.53
N SER A 196 -8.40 10.11 -12.11
CA SER A 196 -7.61 11.25 -11.63
C SER A 196 -7.86 11.58 -10.16
N GLN A 197 -9.10 11.54 -9.70
CA GLN A 197 -9.46 11.86 -8.30
C GLN A 197 -8.67 11.02 -7.29
N ASP A 198 -8.61 9.71 -7.51
CA ASP A 198 -7.99 8.76 -6.58
C ASP A 198 -6.47 8.89 -6.50
N TRP A 199 -5.82 9.41 -7.55
CA TRP A 199 -4.37 9.61 -7.64
C TRP A 199 -3.93 11.07 -7.36
N THR A 200 -4.87 11.97 -7.08
CA THR A 200 -4.57 13.40 -6.87
C THR A 200 -4.40 13.76 -5.40
N ASN A 201 -5.49 13.68 -4.62
CA ASN A 201 -5.53 14.23 -3.25
C ASN A 201 -6.10 13.25 -2.21
N LEU A 202 -6.44 12.03 -2.61
CA LEU A 202 -6.82 10.96 -1.68
C LEU A 202 -5.59 10.21 -1.18
N SER A 203 -5.58 9.86 0.10
CA SER A 203 -4.53 9.01 0.67
C SER A 203 -4.71 7.57 0.20
N GLN A 204 -3.72 7.06 -0.55
CA GLN A 204 -3.66 5.70 -1.08
C GLN A 204 -2.31 5.07 -0.76
N ALA A 205 -2.22 3.75 -0.90
CA ALA A 205 -0.96 3.02 -0.83
C ALA A 205 -0.72 2.15 -2.07
N VAL A 206 0.56 1.86 -2.30
CA VAL A 206 1.08 1.01 -3.36
C VAL A 206 2.10 0.06 -2.73
N TRP A 207 1.93 -1.23 -2.99
CA TRP A 207 2.96 -2.25 -2.83
C TRP A 207 3.48 -2.64 -4.20
N ARG A 208 4.81 -2.66 -4.38
CA ARG A 208 5.47 -3.11 -5.62
C ARG A 208 6.30 -4.35 -5.30
N SER A 209 6.12 -5.41 -6.07
CA SER A 209 7.08 -6.50 -6.03
C SER A 209 8.45 -6.01 -6.53
N PRO A 210 9.54 -6.69 -6.15
CA PRO A 210 10.78 -6.61 -6.92
C PRO A 210 10.52 -6.94 -8.40
N LEU A 211 11.44 -6.56 -9.28
CA LEU A 211 11.44 -7.07 -10.65
C LEU A 211 11.69 -8.57 -10.62
N LEU A 212 10.78 -9.33 -11.20
CA LEU A 212 10.75 -10.78 -11.20
C LEU A 212 11.40 -11.27 -12.49
N SER A 213 12.58 -11.86 -12.41
CA SER A 213 13.30 -12.37 -13.59
C SER A 213 12.67 -13.66 -14.11
N LEU A 214 12.97 -14.06 -15.35
CA LEU A 214 12.65 -15.41 -15.82
C LEU A 214 13.29 -16.46 -14.90
N SER A 215 12.54 -17.53 -14.67
CA SER A 215 13.02 -18.67 -13.90
C SER A 215 14.01 -19.48 -14.73
N THR A 216 15.16 -19.79 -14.14
CA THR A 216 16.20 -20.61 -14.76
C THR A 216 16.00 -22.11 -14.53
N THR A 217 14.97 -22.51 -13.77
CA THR A 217 14.70 -23.89 -13.40
C THR A 217 13.20 -24.19 -13.51
N ASP A 218 12.86 -25.37 -14.02
CA ASP A 218 11.50 -25.92 -13.92
C ASP A 218 11.27 -26.37 -12.47
N ASN A 219 11.04 -25.41 -11.57
CA ASN A 219 10.78 -25.73 -10.17
C ASN A 219 9.41 -26.39 -10.05
N GLU A 220 9.40 -27.71 -9.82
CA GLU A 220 8.23 -28.42 -9.32
C GLU A 220 7.73 -27.75 -8.03
N ILE A 221 6.41 -27.64 -7.89
CA ILE A 221 5.74 -26.99 -6.76
C ILE A 221 5.95 -27.86 -5.51
N SER A 222 7.05 -27.64 -4.79
CA SER A 222 7.18 -28.08 -3.40
C SER A 222 6.22 -27.29 -2.50
N GLU A 223 5.90 -27.81 -1.32
CA GLU A 223 5.05 -27.09 -0.36
C GLU A 223 5.72 -25.79 0.08
N ALA A 224 5.30 -24.66 -0.51
CA ALA A 224 5.85 -23.35 -0.20
C ALA A 224 5.28 -22.77 1.11
N SER A 225 6.18 -22.23 1.94
CA SER A 225 5.84 -21.59 3.21
C SER A 225 5.10 -20.27 3.00
N ILE A 226 4.14 -19.96 3.88
CA ILE A 226 3.47 -18.64 3.89
C ILE A 226 4.52 -17.56 4.19
N GLY A 227 4.48 -16.46 3.43
CA GLY A 227 5.48 -15.39 3.48
C GLY A 227 6.56 -15.51 2.41
N SER A 228 6.72 -16.68 1.78
CA SER A 228 7.67 -16.89 0.69
C SER A 228 7.11 -16.49 -0.68
N GLY A 229 8.02 -16.12 -1.59
CA GLY A 229 7.67 -15.78 -2.95
C GLY A 229 7.08 -16.93 -3.77
N ALA A 230 7.52 -18.17 -3.54
CA ALA A 230 6.91 -19.35 -4.15
C ALA A 230 5.43 -19.50 -3.75
N ARG A 231 5.11 -19.25 -2.48
CA ARG A 231 3.72 -19.28 -2.01
C ARG A 231 2.92 -18.10 -2.55
N PHE A 232 3.52 -16.91 -2.60
CA PHE A 232 2.88 -15.74 -3.21
C PHE A 232 2.51 -16.00 -4.67
N LYS A 233 3.43 -16.55 -5.47
CA LYS A 233 3.19 -16.94 -6.87
C LYS A 233 2.03 -17.92 -7.00
N GLN A 234 2.02 -18.96 -6.16
CA GLN A 234 0.94 -19.96 -6.16
C GLN A 234 -0.41 -19.33 -5.86
N GLU A 235 -0.51 -18.51 -4.80
CA GLU A 235 -1.77 -17.84 -4.43
C GLU A 235 -2.21 -16.83 -5.49
N LEU A 236 -1.28 -16.10 -6.14
CA LEU A 236 -1.59 -15.18 -7.23
C LEU A 236 -2.12 -15.91 -8.47
N ILE A 237 -1.50 -17.03 -8.86
CA ILE A 237 -1.99 -17.86 -9.97
C ILE A 237 -3.39 -18.39 -9.65
N ASN A 238 -3.61 -18.93 -8.45
CA ASN A 238 -4.91 -19.46 -8.04
C ASN A 238 -5.98 -18.34 -7.99
N TYR A 239 -5.60 -17.13 -7.58
CA TYR A 239 -6.46 -15.97 -7.60
C TYR A 239 -6.86 -15.57 -9.03
N LEU A 240 -5.90 -15.53 -9.96
CA LEU A 240 -6.15 -15.26 -11.38
C LEU A 240 -6.99 -16.35 -12.04
N GLU A 241 -6.82 -17.62 -11.65
CA GLU A 241 -7.63 -18.74 -12.14
C GLU A 241 -9.11 -18.61 -11.73
N ALA A 242 -9.41 -17.91 -10.64
CA ALA A 242 -10.78 -17.69 -10.20
C ALA A 242 -11.58 -16.71 -11.08
N TYR A 243 -10.92 -15.99 -12.01
CA TYR A 243 -11.60 -15.18 -13.02
C TYR A 243 -12.21 -16.02 -14.14
N LYS A 244 -11.80 -17.29 -14.25
CA LYS A 244 -12.37 -18.21 -15.22
C LYS A 244 -13.84 -18.45 -14.89
N ASP A 245 -14.71 -18.21 -15.86
CA ASP A 245 -16.10 -18.62 -15.82
C ASP A 245 -16.38 -19.72 -16.85
N LYS A 246 -17.64 -20.17 -16.96
CA LYS A 246 -18.05 -21.23 -17.90
C LYS A 246 -17.72 -20.91 -19.36
N TYR A 247 -17.64 -19.63 -19.72
CA TYR A 247 -17.56 -19.14 -21.10
C TYR A 247 -16.24 -18.41 -21.40
N ARG A 248 -15.49 -17.98 -20.38
CA ARG A 248 -14.33 -17.09 -20.52
C ARG A 248 -13.18 -17.49 -19.62
N ASP A 249 -11.96 -17.40 -20.14
CA ASP A 249 -10.71 -17.60 -19.38
C ASP A 249 -9.71 -16.50 -19.77
N HIS A 250 -10.11 -15.25 -19.53
CA HIS A 250 -9.36 -14.06 -19.98
C HIS A 250 -7.98 -13.94 -19.34
N THR A 251 -7.79 -14.46 -18.13
CA THR A 251 -6.52 -14.39 -17.39
C THR A 251 -5.57 -15.53 -17.74
N ARG A 252 -5.99 -16.53 -18.54
CA ARG A 252 -5.12 -17.67 -18.93
C ARG A 252 -3.81 -17.26 -19.59
N PRO A 253 -3.79 -16.30 -20.54
CA PRO A 253 -2.53 -15.84 -21.14
C PRO A 253 -1.58 -15.30 -20.06
N LEU A 254 -2.07 -14.44 -19.17
CA LEU A 254 -1.28 -13.90 -18.06
C LEU A 254 -0.75 -15.00 -17.13
N ILE A 255 -1.60 -15.96 -16.73
CA ILE A 255 -1.19 -17.09 -15.89
C ILE A 255 -0.05 -17.87 -16.54
N ASN A 256 -0.15 -18.15 -17.85
CA ASN A 256 0.88 -18.88 -18.58
C ASN A 256 2.19 -18.10 -18.67
N GLN A 257 2.13 -16.77 -18.73
CA GLN A 257 3.32 -15.92 -18.65
C GLN A 257 3.93 -15.94 -17.24
N LEU A 258 3.13 -15.69 -16.20
CA LEU A 258 3.58 -15.63 -14.80
C LEU A 258 4.21 -16.93 -14.31
N LYS A 259 3.78 -18.08 -14.84
CA LYS A 259 4.42 -19.38 -14.54
C LYS A 259 5.93 -19.39 -14.86
N LYS A 260 6.38 -18.60 -15.82
CA LYS A 260 7.79 -18.53 -16.26
C LYS A 260 8.68 -17.65 -15.38
N TYR A 261 8.12 -16.75 -14.58
CA TYR A 261 8.88 -15.80 -13.77
C TYR A 261 9.21 -16.37 -12.39
N ASP A 262 10.39 -16.07 -11.87
CA ASP A 262 10.79 -16.38 -10.50
C ASP A 262 10.26 -15.32 -9.53
N PHE A 263 9.61 -15.80 -8.48
CA PHE A 263 9.05 -14.96 -7.41
C PHE A 263 9.88 -15.02 -6.14
N SER A 264 11.00 -15.75 -6.10
CA SER A 264 11.81 -16.01 -4.89
C SER A 264 12.16 -14.77 -4.08
N SER A 265 12.33 -13.61 -4.73
CA SER A 265 12.62 -12.32 -4.10
C SER A 265 11.43 -11.70 -3.35
N VAL A 266 10.21 -12.20 -3.54
CA VAL A 266 9.02 -11.71 -2.84
C VAL A 266 9.00 -12.24 -1.41
N LYS A 267 8.93 -11.33 -0.45
CA LYS A 267 8.89 -11.59 0.99
C LYS A 267 7.56 -11.11 1.60
N ALA A 268 6.45 -11.70 1.16
CA ALA A 268 5.10 -11.29 1.56
C ALA A 268 4.07 -12.41 1.39
N ALA A 269 2.90 -12.25 2.02
CA ALA A 269 1.73 -13.11 1.80
C ALA A 269 0.65 -12.38 1.00
N LEU A 270 0.09 -13.05 -0.01
CA LEU A 270 -1.11 -12.58 -0.70
C LEU A 270 -2.34 -12.87 0.16
N VAL A 271 -3.13 -11.84 0.45
CA VAL A 271 -4.44 -11.96 1.13
C VAL A 271 -5.50 -11.44 0.17
N ALA A 272 -6.38 -12.33 -0.29
CA ALA A 272 -7.36 -11.99 -1.32
C ALA A 272 -8.74 -12.59 -1.04
N SER A 273 -9.74 -12.02 -1.71
CA SER A 273 -11.11 -12.51 -1.71
C SER A 273 -11.54 -12.85 -3.13
N VAL A 274 -12.27 -13.94 -3.25
CA VAL A 274 -12.84 -14.43 -4.51
C VAL A 274 -14.30 -14.74 -4.25
N PRO A 275 -15.24 -14.30 -5.12
CA PRO A 275 -16.64 -14.64 -4.97
C PRO A 275 -16.88 -16.16 -5.00
N GLY A 276 -17.63 -16.65 -4.02
CA GLY A 276 -17.95 -18.07 -3.90
C GLY A 276 -17.96 -18.56 -2.46
N LYS A 277 -18.15 -19.88 -2.34
CA LYS A 277 -18.24 -20.58 -1.06
C LYS A 277 -16.88 -21.15 -0.66
N GLN A 278 -16.42 -20.78 0.52
CA GLN A 278 -15.23 -21.33 1.20
C GLN A 278 -15.70 -22.30 2.29
N GLN A 279 -14.98 -23.40 2.48
CA GLN A 279 -15.27 -24.36 3.57
C GLN A 279 -14.17 -24.30 4.62
N VAL A 280 -14.58 -24.12 5.87
CA VAL A 280 -13.72 -24.05 7.05
C VAL A 280 -13.98 -25.27 7.93
N GLY A 281 -12.93 -25.86 8.51
CA GLY A 281 -13.06 -26.88 9.55
C GLY A 281 -13.25 -28.33 9.08
N THR A 282 -13.38 -28.59 7.78
CA THR A 282 -13.14 -29.95 7.27
C THR A 282 -11.64 -30.25 7.40
N THR A 283 -11.28 -31.48 7.75
CA THR A 283 -9.90 -32.00 7.79
C THR A 283 -9.26 -31.90 6.41
N THR A 284 -8.97 -30.69 5.94
CA THR A 284 -8.27 -30.43 4.70
C THR A 284 -6.78 -30.56 5.01
N VAL A 285 -6.40 -31.83 5.14
CA VAL A 285 -5.06 -32.37 4.88
C VAL A 285 -4.75 -32.25 3.37
N ALA A 286 -5.04 -31.09 2.80
CA ALA A 286 -4.57 -30.69 1.50
C ALA A 286 -4.19 -29.22 1.60
N SER A 287 -2.97 -28.99 2.08
CA SER A 287 -2.17 -27.76 2.00
C SER A 287 -2.22 -27.03 0.63
N LYS A 288 -2.79 -27.67 -0.39
CA LYS A 288 -2.84 -27.27 -1.81
C LYS A 288 -4.00 -26.35 -2.19
N VAL A 289 -5.10 -26.29 -1.43
CA VAL A 289 -6.27 -25.44 -1.81
C VAL A 289 -6.13 -24.04 -1.22
N SER A 290 -6.25 -23.01 -2.06
CA SER A 290 -6.31 -21.61 -1.62
C SER A 290 -7.59 -21.34 -0.82
N LEU A 291 -7.46 -20.57 0.26
CA LEU A 291 -8.59 -20.06 1.03
C LEU A 291 -8.67 -18.55 0.83
N TRP A 292 -9.88 -18.04 0.65
CA TRP A 292 -10.16 -16.63 0.36
C TRP A 292 -10.91 -15.97 1.50
N GLY A 293 -10.89 -14.63 1.58
CA GLY A 293 -11.59 -13.87 2.62
C GLY A 293 -10.99 -14.08 4.02
N TRP A 294 -11.83 -14.00 5.06
CA TRP A 294 -11.37 -14.15 6.43
C TRP A 294 -10.73 -15.53 6.72
N PRO A 295 -11.17 -16.66 6.13
CA PRO A 295 -10.46 -17.94 6.29
C PRO A 295 -9.03 -17.91 5.74
N GLY A 296 -8.82 -17.25 4.59
CA GLY A 296 -7.51 -17.03 4.00
C GLY A 296 -6.61 -16.18 4.89
N LEU A 297 -7.16 -15.07 5.41
CA LEU A 297 -6.48 -14.20 6.34
C LEU A 297 -6.10 -14.93 7.64
N GLU A 298 -7.02 -15.67 8.25
CA GLU A 298 -6.78 -16.44 9.47
C GLU A 298 -5.63 -17.45 9.27
N ARG A 299 -5.61 -18.15 8.12
CA ARG A 299 -4.55 -19.08 7.76
C ARG A 299 -3.18 -18.41 7.68
N VAL A 300 -3.11 -17.20 7.12
CA VAL A 300 -1.88 -16.40 7.04
C VAL A 300 -1.45 -15.93 8.43
N LEU A 301 -2.36 -15.35 9.20
CA LEU A 301 -2.10 -14.82 10.54
C LEU A 301 -1.65 -15.89 11.54
N LYS A 302 -2.13 -17.13 11.42
CA LYS A 302 -1.63 -18.29 12.20
C LYS A 302 -0.14 -18.58 11.99
N LYS A 303 0.49 -18.02 10.96
CA LYS A 303 1.94 -18.15 10.68
C LYS A 303 2.74 -16.89 11.05
N VAL A 304 2.09 -15.82 11.49
CA VAL A 304 2.80 -14.60 11.90
C VAL A 304 3.24 -14.73 13.36
N PRO A 305 4.54 -14.58 13.67
CA PRO A 305 5.02 -14.49 15.04
C PRO A 305 4.45 -13.25 15.74
N ALA A 306 4.01 -13.42 16.98
CA ALA A 306 3.76 -12.28 17.85
C ALA A 306 4.90 -12.20 18.87
N THR A 307 5.50 -11.02 18.98
CA THR A 307 6.61 -10.77 19.91
C THR A 307 6.13 -10.40 21.33
N THR A 308 4.83 -10.10 21.49
CA THR A 308 4.24 -9.63 22.75
C THR A 308 2.98 -10.38 23.17
N LEU A 309 2.67 -10.30 24.47
CA LEU A 309 1.39 -10.77 25.02
C LEU A 309 0.22 -10.06 24.34
N ALA A 310 -0.76 -10.82 23.85
CA ALA A 310 -1.94 -10.28 23.14
C ALA A 310 -2.69 -9.19 23.92
N SER A 311 -2.59 -9.18 25.26
CA SER A 311 -3.22 -8.19 26.14
C SER A 311 -2.69 -6.76 26.00
N LYS A 312 -1.51 -6.57 25.42
CA LYS A 312 -0.89 -5.26 25.18
C LYS A 312 -1.00 -4.80 23.72
N ALA A 313 -1.43 -5.68 22.84
CA ALA A 313 -1.49 -5.39 21.41
C ALA A 313 -2.73 -4.59 21.04
N GLN A 314 -2.58 -3.72 20.04
CA GLN A 314 -3.66 -2.94 19.46
C GLN A 314 -3.72 -3.17 17.95
N ILE A 315 -4.93 -3.34 17.41
CA ILE A 315 -5.19 -3.47 15.98
C ILE A 315 -5.88 -2.21 15.48
N ASN A 316 -5.23 -1.51 14.56
CA ASN A 316 -5.81 -0.35 13.90
C ASN A 316 -6.35 -0.79 12.53
N VAL A 317 -7.64 -0.55 12.32
CA VAL A 317 -8.37 -0.84 11.09
C VAL A 317 -8.75 0.48 10.44
N GLN A 318 -8.01 0.89 9.42
CA GLN A 318 -8.36 2.05 8.61
C GLN A 318 -9.02 1.57 7.33
N ILE A 319 -10.18 2.14 7.00
CA ILE A 319 -10.99 1.77 5.83
C ILE A 319 -11.71 2.99 5.25
N SER A 320 -12.25 2.86 4.03
CA SER A 320 -13.05 3.91 3.39
C SER A 320 -14.54 3.54 3.27
N SER A 321 -14.93 2.30 3.57
CA SER A 321 -16.33 1.91 3.58
C SER A 321 -16.66 0.84 4.64
N VAL A 322 -17.87 0.92 5.17
CA VAL A 322 -18.44 -0.03 6.13
C VAL A 322 -19.70 -0.65 5.55
N GLY A 323 -19.71 -1.97 5.38
CA GLY A 323 -20.90 -2.73 5.00
C GLY A 323 -21.83 -2.96 6.19
N THR A 324 -23.13 -3.13 5.93
CA THR A 324 -24.09 -3.43 7.01
C THR A 324 -23.86 -4.83 7.59
N SER A 325 -23.62 -4.91 8.90
CA SER A 325 -23.32 -6.16 9.62
C SER A 325 -23.95 -6.21 11.01
N SER A 326 -23.91 -7.38 11.64
CA SER A 326 -24.23 -7.53 13.06
C SER A 326 -22.98 -7.38 13.92
N GLU A 327 -23.17 -7.05 15.20
CA GLU A 327 -22.09 -6.99 16.21
C GLU A 327 -21.32 -8.31 16.25
N LYS A 328 -22.03 -9.45 16.27
CA LYS A 328 -21.42 -10.80 16.25
C LYS A 328 -20.50 -11.04 15.06
N TRP A 329 -20.85 -10.56 13.86
CA TRP A 329 -19.97 -10.69 12.70
C TRP A 329 -18.70 -9.85 12.88
N LEU A 330 -18.86 -8.62 13.40
CA LEU A 330 -17.74 -7.71 13.62
C LEU A 330 -16.76 -8.26 14.68
N GLU A 331 -17.27 -8.72 15.82
CA GLU A 331 -16.48 -9.37 16.87
C GLU A 331 -15.76 -10.62 16.35
N GLY A 332 -16.46 -11.46 15.58
CA GLY A 332 -15.87 -12.65 14.97
C GLY A 332 -14.75 -12.31 14.00
N PHE A 333 -14.89 -11.23 13.23
CA PHE A 333 -13.83 -10.76 12.34
C PHE A 333 -12.63 -10.18 13.12
N PHE A 334 -12.86 -9.47 14.22
CA PHE A 334 -11.78 -9.01 15.09
C PHE A 334 -11.02 -10.15 15.77
N ASP A 335 -11.70 -11.26 16.08
CA ASP A 335 -11.04 -12.47 16.57
C ASP A 335 -10.08 -13.06 15.52
N VAL A 336 -10.47 -13.01 14.23
CA VAL A 336 -9.58 -13.37 13.13
C VAL A 336 -8.35 -12.46 13.09
N LEU A 337 -8.55 -11.13 13.15
CA LEU A 337 -7.44 -10.17 13.18
C LEU A 337 -6.51 -10.37 14.40
N GLY A 338 -7.06 -10.78 15.55
CA GLY A 338 -6.29 -11.08 16.75
C GLY A 338 -5.47 -12.37 16.69
N THR A 339 -5.64 -13.18 15.65
CA THR A 339 -4.96 -14.47 15.50
C THR A 339 -3.47 -14.27 15.21
N THR A 340 -2.61 -15.03 15.89
CA THR A 340 -1.15 -15.10 15.69
C THR A 340 -0.65 -16.48 16.11
N THR A 341 0.64 -16.80 15.92
CA THR A 341 1.22 -18.03 16.49
C THR A 341 1.08 -18.10 18.01
N ALA A 342 1.19 -16.96 18.70
CA ALA A 342 1.01 -16.86 20.15
C ALA A 342 -0.46 -16.99 20.61
N GLY A 343 -1.43 -16.78 19.71
CA GLY A 343 -2.86 -16.94 19.96
C GLY A 343 -3.31 -18.38 20.22
N GLN A 344 -2.40 -19.36 20.12
CA GLN A 344 -2.65 -20.76 20.47
C GLN A 344 -2.61 -21.02 21.99
N GLN A 345 -2.26 -20.02 22.80
CA GLN A 345 -2.19 -20.16 24.26
C GLN A 345 -3.57 -20.00 24.93
N PRO A 346 -3.99 -20.93 25.81
CA PRO A 346 -5.27 -20.82 26.53
C PRO A 346 -5.30 -19.56 27.42
N LYS A 347 -6.37 -18.76 27.33
CA LYS A 347 -6.69 -17.59 28.18
C LYS A 347 -5.97 -16.25 27.88
N ALA A 348 -5.37 -16.07 26.71
CA ALA A 348 -4.85 -14.76 26.32
C ALA A 348 -5.99 -13.71 26.18
N LYS A 349 -5.85 -12.54 26.81
CA LYS A 349 -6.78 -11.40 26.62
C LYS A 349 -6.66 -10.91 25.17
N LYS A 350 -7.79 -10.63 24.52
CA LYS A 350 -7.86 -10.17 23.13
C LYS A 350 -7.17 -8.80 22.96
N PRO A 351 -6.54 -8.53 21.81
CA PRO A 351 -6.01 -7.20 21.50
C PRO A 351 -7.14 -6.18 21.43
N SER A 352 -6.85 -4.91 21.74
CA SER A 352 -7.79 -3.83 21.49
C SER A 352 -7.91 -3.60 19.97
N THR A 353 -9.08 -3.19 19.49
CA THR A 353 -9.29 -2.85 18.08
C THR A 353 -9.86 -1.44 17.97
N ARG A 354 -9.30 -0.64 17.06
CA ARG A 354 -9.73 0.72 16.73
C ARG A 354 -10.03 0.81 15.25
N ILE A 355 -11.09 1.50 14.88
CA ILE A 355 -11.52 1.68 13.50
C ILE A 355 -11.37 3.15 13.14
N ILE A 356 -10.54 3.45 12.14
CA ILE A 356 -10.32 4.80 11.65
C ILE A 356 -11.25 5.01 10.47
N PHE A 357 -12.17 5.95 10.64
CA PHE A 357 -13.12 6.39 9.63
C PHE A 357 -13.30 7.91 9.77
N PRO A 358 -13.46 8.68 8.69
CA PRO A 358 -13.57 10.13 8.81
C PRO A 358 -14.97 10.57 9.26
N THR A 359 -15.03 11.66 10.01
CA THR A 359 -16.27 12.39 10.31
C THR A 359 -16.69 13.28 9.14
N ALA A 360 -17.92 13.81 9.19
CA ALA A 360 -18.38 14.77 8.18
C ALA A 360 -17.56 16.06 8.16
N ASP A 361 -17.11 16.54 9.33
CA ASP A 361 -16.24 17.72 9.42
C ASP A 361 -14.88 17.48 8.78
N GLU A 362 -14.30 16.29 8.94
CA GLU A 362 -13.01 15.95 8.35
C GLU A 362 -13.08 15.88 6.82
N ILE A 363 -14.17 15.34 6.27
CA ILE A 363 -14.43 15.37 4.83
C ILE A 363 -14.61 16.81 4.34
N ARG A 364 -15.44 17.60 5.02
CA ARG A 364 -15.68 19.01 4.71
C ARG A 364 -14.38 19.83 4.71
N ARG A 365 -13.47 19.55 5.64
CA ARG A 365 -12.16 20.21 5.71
C ARG A 365 -11.12 19.57 4.81
N SER A 366 -11.33 18.41 4.20
CA SER A 366 -10.31 17.75 3.36
C SER A 366 -9.85 18.60 2.16
N LEU A 367 -8.73 18.22 1.53
CA LEU A 367 -8.14 18.94 0.39
C LEU A 367 -9.09 19.08 -0.79
N ASP A 368 -10.01 18.13 -1.02
CA ASP A 368 -11.02 18.30 -2.08
C ASP A 368 -12.38 18.76 -1.56
N GLY A 369 -12.51 19.05 -0.27
CA GLY A 369 -13.78 19.37 0.37
C GLY A 369 -14.72 18.16 0.32
N TYR A 370 -16.02 18.40 0.15
CA TYR A 370 -16.98 17.30 0.12
C TYR A 370 -16.78 16.30 -1.03
N GLN A 371 -16.09 16.70 -2.12
CA GLN A 371 -15.79 15.80 -3.24
C GLN A 371 -14.94 14.60 -2.81
N SER A 372 -14.10 14.74 -1.78
CA SER A 372 -13.38 13.62 -1.18
C SER A 372 -14.30 12.50 -0.68
N GLY A 373 -15.51 12.86 -0.25
CA GLY A 373 -16.51 11.95 0.27
C GLY A 373 -17.14 11.02 -0.77
N ASN A 374 -16.91 11.27 -2.06
CA ASN A 374 -17.41 10.40 -3.16
C ASN A 374 -16.87 8.97 -3.08
N SER A 375 -15.68 8.77 -2.50
CA SER A 375 -15.02 7.46 -2.42
C SER A 375 -15.14 6.83 -1.02
N ILE A 376 -15.96 7.43 -0.14
CA ILE A 376 -16.04 7.08 1.29
C ILE A 376 -17.51 6.85 1.68
N HIS A 377 -17.82 5.64 2.16
CA HIS A 377 -19.22 5.22 2.30
C HIS A 377 -19.51 4.45 3.60
N MET A 378 -20.33 5.05 4.45
CA MET A 378 -21.03 4.36 5.52
C MET A 378 -22.49 4.83 5.52
N LYS A 379 -23.44 3.89 5.48
CA LYS A 379 -24.87 4.21 5.53
C LYS A 379 -25.35 4.18 6.98
N LEU A 380 -26.21 5.12 7.37
CA LEU A 380 -26.58 5.35 8.77
C LEU A 380 -28.08 5.35 9.06
N ASP A 381 -28.95 5.23 8.04
CA ASP A 381 -30.35 5.64 8.20
C ASP A 381 -31.34 4.49 8.43
N SER A 382 -31.04 3.27 7.99
CA SER A 382 -31.88 2.11 8.29
C SER A 382 -31.79 1.69 9.76
N VAL A 383 -32.79 0.95 10.25
CA VAL A 383 -32.82 0.44 11.64
C VAL A 383 -31.55 -0.37 11.97
N MET A 384 -31.10 -1.21 11.04
CA MET A 384 -29.89 -2.01 11.21
C MET A 384 -28.62 -1.14 11.25
N GLN A 385 -28.56 -0.09 10.43
CA GLN A 385 -27.42 0.82 10.37
C GLN A 385 -27.30 1.69 11.63
N LYS A 386 -28.42 2.14 12.19
CA LYS A 386 -28.45 2.85 13.48
C LYS A 386 -28.00 1.95 14.63
N ALA A 387 -28.48 0.70 14.66
CA ALA A 387 -28.02 -0.29 15.63
C ALA A 387 -26.51 -0.58 15.46
N GLN A 388 -26.03 -0.63 14.21
CA GLN A 388 -24.62 -0.79 13.89
C GLN A 388 -23.75 0.35 14.41
N LEU A 389 -24.17 1.59 14.18
CA LEU A 389 -23.44 2.75 14.69
C LEU A 389 -23.31 2.68 16.22
N LYS A 390 -24.34 2.21 16.95
CA LYS A 390 -24.31 2.13 18.42
C LYS A 390 -23.18 1.24 18.95
N TYR A 391 -22.98 0.04 18.39
CA TYR A 391 -21.90 -0.84 18.84
C TYR A 391 -20.53 -0.49 18.22
N MET A 392 -20.50 0.17 17.06
CA MET A 392 -19.25 0.60 16.43
C MET A 392 -18.67 1.89 17.01
N LYS A 393 -19.51 2.83 17.45
CA LYS A 393 -19.09 4.17 17.90
C LYS A 393 -17.96 4.15 18.94
N PRO A 394 -17.96 3.27 19.97
CA PRO A 394 -16.86 3.18 20.93
C PRO A 394 -15.50 2.74 20.34
N LEU A 395 -15.50 2.22 19.11
CA LEU A 395 -14.32 1.77 18.39
C LEU A 395 -13.83 2.80 17.38
N LEU A 396 -14.64 3.80 17.03
CA LEU A 396 -14.34 4.77 15.98
C LEU A 396 -13.30 5.81 16.45
N CYS A 397 -12.34 6.07 15.59
CA CYS A 397 -11.31 7.09 15.72
C CYS A 397 -11.28 7.99 14.48
N THR A 398 -11.03 9.27 14.67
CA THR A 398 -10.99 10.28 13.60
C THR A 398 -9.77 10.07 12.70
N TRP A 399 -9.85 10.52 11.45
CA TRP A 399 -8.77 10.36 10.46
C TRP A 399 -7.63 11.38 10.65
N SER A 400 -8.01 12.63 10.81
CA SER A 400 -7.15 13.81 10.97
C SER A 400 -6.54 13.86 12.36
N GLY A 401 -7.17 13.23 13.35
CA GLY A 401 -6.68 13.21 14.72
C GLY A 401 -6.66 14.60 15.37
N ASP A 402 -7.45 15.55 14.87
CA ASP A 402 -7.51 16.89 15.43
C ASP A 402 -8.08 16.83 16.85
N SER A 403 -7.26 17.17 17.84
CA SER A 403 -7.68 17.34 19.23
C SER A 403 -7.78 18.84 19.56
N LYS A 404 -8.72 19.22 20.43
CA LYS A 404 -8.85 20.60 20.93
C LYS A 404 -7.68 21.02 21.83
N GLU A 405 -6.90 20.06 22.30
CA GLU A 405 -5.70 20.25 23.11
C GLU A 405 -4.49 19.86 22.27
N ASP A 406 -3.43 20.66 22.28
CA ASP A 406 -2.14 20.27 21.71
C ASP A 406 -1.64 19.06 22.49
N GLN A 407 -1.78 17.87 21.89
CA GLN A 407 -1.18 16.66 22.45
C GLN A 407 0.31 16.67 22.13
N ASP A 408 1.12 17.03 23.13
CA ASP A 408 2.55 16.80 23.08
C ASP A 408 2.82 15.32 22.72
N GLY A 409 3.66 15.09 21.71
CA GLY A 409 4.07 13.73 21.30
C GLY A 409 3.26 13.07 20.18
N VAL A 410 2.34 13.76 19.50
CA VAL A 410 1.68 13.22 18.29
C VAL A 410 2.70 13.00 17.17
N ARG A 411 2.80 11.75 16.71
CA ARG A 411 3.60 11.35 15.55
C ARG A 411 2.77 11.53 14.30
N GLN A 412 3.13 12.53 13.50
CA GLN A 412 2.33 13.00 12.37
C GLN A 412 2.66 12.27 11.07
N ALA A 413 1.71 11.59 10.45
CA ALA A 413 1.85 10.97 9.13
C ALA A 413 1.91 12.00 7.98
N GLY A 414 1.42 13.23 8.23
CA GLY A 414 1.38 14.30 7.23
C GLY A 414 0.23 14.20 6.23
N ARG A 415 -0.84 13.44 6.56
CA ARG A 415 -1.96 13.13 5.66
C ARG A 415 -3.34 13.55 6.17
N ARG A 416 -3.40 14.29 7.28
CA ARG A 416 -4.66 14.70 7.94
C ARG A 416 -5.72 15.27 6.98
N ARG A 417 -5.31 16.13 6.05
CA ARG A 417 -6.22 16.78 5.09
C ARG A 417 -6.46 15.97 3.80
N ALA A 418 -5.70 14.91 3.56
CA ALA A 418 -5.86 14.03 2.40
C ALA A 418 -6.77 12.86 2.77
N ALA A 419 -8.05 12.93 2.40
CA ALA A 419 -9.07 11.98 2.84
C ALA A 419 -8.70 10.53 2.48
N PRO A 420 -9.07 9.55 3.34
CA PRO A 420 -8.61 8.19 3.19
C PRO A 420 -9.43 7.40 2.16
N HIS A 421 -8.75 6.91 1.11
CA HIS A 421 -9.25 5.81 0.29
C HIS A 421 -8.38 4.54 0.41
N ILE A 422 -7.24 4.64 1.08
CA ILE A 422 -6.45 3.49 1.56
C ILE A 422 -7.28 2.59 2.48
N LYS A 423 -6.92 1.29 2.56
CA LYS A 423 -7.40 0.37 3.59
C LYS A 423 -6.20 -0.36 4.18
N THR A 424 -6.00 -0.18 5.48
CA THR A 424 -4.91 -0.82 6.21
C THR A 424 -5.42 -1.52 7.47
N PHE A 425 -4.88 -2.70 7.73
CA PHE A 425 -5.06 -3.42 8.99
C PHE A 425 -3.66 -3.59 9.57
N ILE A 426 -3.41 -2.98 10.73
CA ILE A 426 -2.08 -2.96 11.34
C ILE A 426 -2.19 -3.43 12.78
N ARG A 427 -1.46 -4.49 13.14
CA ARG A 427 -1.35 -4.94 14.53
C ARG A 427 -0.06 -4.43 15.14
N PHE A 428 -0.21 -3.53 16.09
CA PHE A 428 0.85 -3.06 16.96
C PHE A 428 1.07 -4.03 18.12
N SER A 429 2.34 -4.21 18.49
CA SER A 429 2.76 -5.10 19.57
C SER A 429 2.44 -4.49 20.96
N ASP A 430 2.20 -3.18 21.02
CA ASP A 430 1.97 -2.37 22.21
C ASP A 430 0.90 -1.29 21.96
N ASP A 431 0.29 -0.77 23.03
CA ASP A 431 -0.73 0.27 22.99
C ASP A 431 -0.18 1.66 22.65
N SER A 432 1.10 1.92 22.94
CA SER A 432 1.83 3.08 22.43
C SER A 432 2.13 3.04 20.93
N CYS A 433 1.76 1.95 20.24
CA CYS A 433 1.93 1.78 18.80
C CYS A 433 3.37 2.06 18.33
N THR A 434 4.37 1.49 19.01
CA THR A 434 5.81 1.71 18.69
C THR A 434 6.40 0.58 17.86
N ARG A 435 5.81 -0.62 17.90
CA ARG A 435 6.23 -1.78 17.12
C ARG A 435 5.05 -2.44 16.42
N ILE A 436 5.31 -3.04 15.26
CA ILE A 436 4.29 -3.67 14.42
C ILE A 436 4.63 -5.15 14.28
N ASP A 437 3.67 -6.01 14.63
CA ASP A 437 3.80 -7.46 14.43
C ASP A 437 3.39 -7.87 13.00
N TRP A 438 2.39 -7.20 12.42
CA TRP A 438 2.05 -7.33 11.00
C TRP A 438 1.29 -6.12 10.48
N THR A 439 1.39 -5.91 9.17
CA THR A 439 0.61 -4.91 8.44
C THR A 439 0.06 -5.51 7.15
N LEU A 440 -1.19 -5.18 6.84
CA LEU A 440 -1.90 -5.56 5.63
C LEU A 440 -2.42 -4.30 4.95
N VAL A 441 -2.03 -4.10 3.68
CA VAL A 441 -2.64 -3.13 2.77
C VAL A 441 -3.49 -3.89 1.76
N THR A 442 -4.75 -3.50 1.59
CA THR A 442 -5.72 -4.26 0.79
C THR A 442 -6.74 -3.35 0.11
N SER A 443 -7.47 -3.87 -0.87
CA SER A 443 -8.70 -3.25 -1.37
C SER A 443 -9.90 -3.48 -0.43
N ALA A 444 -9.86 -4.50 0.43
CA ALA A 444 -10.99 -4.95 1.23
C ALA A 444 -11.39 -3.95 2.33
N ASN A 445 -12.61 -3.43 2.21
CA ASN A 445 -13.29 -2.66 3.25
C ASN A 445 -13.89 -3.58 4.33
N LEU A 446 -14.40 -2.99 5.43
CA LEU A 446 -15.04 -3.75 6.51
C LEU A 446 -16.45 -4.18 6.10
N SER A 447 -16.56 -5.29 5.38
CA SER A 447 -17.84 -5.80 4.89
C SER A 447 -17.84 -7.33 4.75
N LYS A 448 -19.04 -7.90 4.82
CA LYS A 448 -19.27 -9.34 4.61
C LYS A 448 -19.07 -9.74 3.15
N GLN A 449 -19.27 -8.81 2.22
CA GLN A 449 -19.06 -9.00 0.79
C GLN A 449 -17.57 -9.23 0.47
N ALA A 450 -16.71 -8.43 1.10
CA ALA A 450 -15.26 -8.51 0.97
C ALA A 450 -14.69 -9.70 1.74
N TRP A 451 -14.95 -9.81 3.04
CA TRP A 451 -14.29 -10.80 3.91
C TRP A 451 -15.02 -12.13 4.02
N GLY A 452 -16.30 -12.19 3.66
CA GLY A 452 -17.16 -13.35 3.81
C GLY A 452 -18.08 -13.27 5.03
N GLU A 453 -19.21 -13.98 4.96
CA GLU A 453 -20.11 -14.20 6.09
C GLU A 453 -19.42 -15.02 7.21
N MET A 454 -19.97 -15.01 8.43
CA MET A 454 -19.53 -15.98 9.44
C MET A 454 -19.86 -17.40 8.97
N ALA A 455 -19.01 -18.36 9.32
CA ALA A 455 -19.23 -19.76 8.97
C ALA A 455 -20.62 -20.23 9.43
N ASN A 456 -21.37 -20.84 8.52
CA ASN A 456 -22.64 -21.49 8.87
C ASN A 456 -22.40 -22.79 9.66
N LYS A 457 -23.47 -23.50 10.03
CA LYS A 457 -23.36 -24.78 10.78
C LYS A 457 -22.58 -25.86 10.03
N GLN A 458 -22.47 -25.75 8.71
CA GLN A 458 -21.73 -26.65 7.83
C GLN A 458 -20.27 -26.20 7.60
N GLY A 459 -19.83 -25.10 8.22
CA GLY A 459 -18.49 -24.55 8.03
C GLY A 459 -18.35 -23.70 6.76
N ASP A 460 -19.45 -23.37 6.08
CA ASP A 460 -19.39 -22.60 4.84
C ASP A 460 -19.34 -21.10 5.10
N VAL A 461 -18.44 -20.42 4.39
CA VAL A 461 -18.26 -18.96 4.37
C VAL A 461 -18.52 -18.49 2.95
N ASN A 462 -19.49 -17.59 2.77
CA ASN A 462 -19.84 -17.06 1.45
C ASN A 462 -19.24 -15.67 1.23
N ILE A 463 -18.47 -15.51 0.16
CA ILE A 463 -17.80 -14.27 -0.24
C ILE A 463 -18.45 -13.78 -1.55
N LYS A 464 -18.57 -12.47 -1.72
CA LYS A 464 -19.25 -11.88 -2.88
C LYS A 464 -18.35 -11.04 -3.77
N SER A 465 -17.23 -10.53 -3.27
CA SER A 465 -16.38 -9.58 -3.99
C SER A 465 -15.01 -10.16 -4.30
N PHE A 466 -14.41 -9.67 -5.39
CA PHE A 466 -12.97 -9.80 -5.61
C PHE A 466 -12.26 -8.69 -4.84
N GLU A 467 -11.34 -9.09 -3.97
CA GLU A 467 -10.45 -8.19 -3.24
C GLU A 467 -9.02 -8.72 -3.31
N ILE A 468 -8.03 -7.86 -3.15
CA ILE A 468 -6.62 -8.25 -3.13
C ILE A 468 -5.82 -7.36 -2.19
N GLY A 469 -4.81 -7.92 -1.54
CA GLY A 469 -3.96 -7.24 -0.59
C GLY A 469 -2.71 -8.03 -0.28
N VAL A 470 -1.78 -7.36 0.41
CA VAL A 470 -0.47 -7.89 0.76
C VAL A 470 -0.24 -7.71 2.24
N LEU A 471 0.11 -8.80 2.91
CA LEU A 471 0.49 -8.84 4.32
C LEU A 471 1.99 -9.09 4.43
N VAL A 472 2.64 -8.32 5.29
CA VAL A 472 4.04 -8.52 5.69
C VAL A 472 4.18 -8.53 7.21
N CYS A 473 5.21 -9.23 7.69
CA CYS A 473 5.61 -9.23 9.09
C CYS A 473 7.15 -9.18 9.16
N PRO A 474 7.74 -8.88 10.34
CA PRO A 474 9.19 -8.71 10.45
C PRO A 474 9.97 -9.96 10.05
N GLU A 475 9.53 -11.15 10.46
CA GLU A 475 10.23 -12.42 10.21
C GLU A 475 10.37 -12.73 8.72
N TRP A 476 9.37 -12.41 7.88
CA TRP A 476 9.46 -12.67 6.44
C TRP A 476 10.38 -11.70 5.72
N LEU A 477 10.55 -10.49 6.26
CA LEU A 477 11.40 -9.44 5.69
C LEU A 477 12.86 -9.56 6.13
N ALA A 478 13.12 -10.30 7.20
CA ALA A 478 14.47 -10.66 7.63
C ALA A 478 15.20 -11.48 6.55
N ASP A 479 16.53 -11.39 6.53
CA ASP A 479 17.36 -12.38 5.85
C ASP A 479 17.65 -13.57 6.76
N ASP A 480 18.11 -14.68 6.20
CA ASP A 480 18.32 -15.92 6.95
C ASP A 480 19.28 -15.71 8.13
N GLY A 481 18.79 -15.96 9.34
CA GLY A 481 19.56 -15.81 10.58
C GLY A 481 19.56 -14.39 11.18
N GLU A 482 18.87 -13.43 10.57
CA GLU A 482 18.70 -12.08 11.11
C GLU A 482 17.46 -11.95 12.01
N LYS A 483 17.56 -11.09 13.03
CA LYS A 483 16.41 -10.60 13.79
C LYS A 483 15.92 -9.27 13.22
N ALA A 484 14.69 -9.25 12.73
CA ALA A 484 14.04 -8.05 12.21
C ALA A 484 12.96 -7.50 13.14
N ALA A 485 12.75 -6.18 13.11
CA ALA A 485 11.62 -5.50 13.72
C ALA A 485 10.95 -4.55 12.72
N MET A 486 9.63 -4.45 12.74
CA MET A 486 8.90 -3.41 12.00
C MET A 486 8.49 -2.28 12.94
N MET A 487 8.72 -1.05 12.49
CA MET A 487 8.41 0.17 13.24
C MET A 487 7.62 1.14 12.36
N PRO A 488 6.66 1.90 12.93
CA PRO A 488 5.96 2.93 12.18
C PRO A 488 6.94 4.02 11.73
N ALA A 489 6.84 4.42 10.47
CA ALA A 489 7.59 5.51 9.86
C ALA A 489 6.63 6.64 9.46
N PHE A 490 7.01 7.88 9.73
CA PHE A 490 6.16 9.06 9.56
C PHE A 490 6.80 10.03 8.57
N LYS A 491 5.99 10.58 7.65
CA LYS A 491 6.39 11.55 6.58
C LYS A 491 7.42 11.06 5.55
N LYS A 492 8.20 10.02 5.84
CA LYS A 492 9.15 9.31 4.96
C LYS A 492 9.05 7.80 5.18
N ASP A 493 9.65 6.99 4.30
CA ASP A 493 9.46 5.53 4.31
C ASP A 493 10.41 4.81 5.28
N LYS A 494 11.50 5.47 5.68
CA LYS A 494 12.42 4.97 6.72
C LYS A 494 12.10 5.60 8.08
N PRO A 495 12.05 4.82 9.17
CA PRO A 495 11.89 5.37 10.50
C PRO A 495 13.14 6.18 10.89
N ASP A 496 12.97 7.13 11.81
CA ASP A 496 14.11 7.81 12.42
C ASP A 496 14.88 6.81 13.29
N ALA A 497 16.21 6.78 13.16
CA ALA A 497 17.09 5.79 13.78
C ALA A 497 17.31 6.01 15.30
N ASP A 498 16.53 6.89 15.92
CA ASP A 498 16.68 7.30 17.31
C ASP A 498 16.06 6.24 18.23
N GLY A 499 16.86 5.25 18.58
CA GLY A 499 16.49 4.16 19.47
C GLY A 499 16.94 2.82 18.91
N VAL A 500 18.26 2.59 18.87
CA VAL A 500 18.83 1.28 18.57
C VAL A 500 18.22 0.28 19.54
N LEU A 501 17.40 -0.61 19.01
CA LEU A 501 16.84 -1.72 19.77
C LEU A 501 17.97 -2.72 19.97
N GLU A 502 18.36 -2.93 21.23
CA GLU A 502 19.31 -4.00 21.56
C GLU A 502 18.80 -5.33 20.97
N GLU A 503 19.71 -6.08 20.31
CA GLU A 503 19.43 -7.37 19.66
C GLU A 503 18.57 -7.38 18.38
N VAL A 504 18.41 -6.25 17.68
CA VAL A 504 17.78 -6.23 16.34
C VAL A 504 18.84 -5.97 15.27
N ASP A 505 18.94 -6.86 14.29
CA ASP A 505 19.86 -6.74 13.15
C ASP A 505 19.27 -5.83 12.05
N LYS A 506 17.95 -5.87 11.84
CA LYS A 506 17.24 -5.10 10.80
C LYS A 506 15.97 -4.40 11.32
N ILE A 507 15.83 -3.10 11.05
CA ILE A 507 14.62 -2.31 11.30
C ILE A 507 13.96 -1.98 9.97
N ILE A 508 12.71 -2.39 9.78
CA ILE A 508 11.93 -2.08 8.60
C ILE A 508 10.87 -1.02 8.94
N GLY A 509 10.83 0.06 8.16
CA GLY A 509 9.77 1.05 8.26
C GLY A 509 8.40 0.52 7.82
N VAL A 510 7.33 1.00 8.45
CA VAL A 510 5.98 0.88 7.91
C VAL A 510 5.44 2.29 7.75
N ARG A 511 5.31 2.75 6.51
CA ARG A 511 4.86 4.10 6.20
C ARG A 511 3.43 4.30 6.70
N MET A 512 3.27 5.11 7.75
CA MET A 512 1.98 5.34 8.39
C MET A 512 1.11 6.30 7.55
N PRO A 513 -0.16 5.95 7.28
CA PRO A 513 -1.08 6.85 6.57
C PRO A 513 -1.85 7.79 7.50
N TYR A 514 -1.82 7.56 8.82
CA TYR A 514 -2.53 8.33 9.83
C TYR A 514 -1.63 8.61 11.04
N ASP A 515 -2.02 9.61 11.81
CA ASP A 515 -1.29 10.06 13.00
C ASP A 515 -1.45 9.07 14.17
N LEU A 516 -0.47 9.07 15.08
CA LEU A 516 -0.52 8.28 16.31
C LEU A 516 -0.13 9.13 17.54
N PRO A 517 -0.77 8.95 18.71
CA PRO A 517 -1.89 8.02 18.98
C PRO A 517 -3.18 8.41 18.25
N LEU A 518 -4.13 7.47 18.17
CA LEU A 518 -5.43 7.72 17.54
C LEU A 518 -6.33 8.55 18.46
N THR A 519 -7.11 9.45 17.86
CA THR A 519 -8.13 10.25 18.57
C THR A 519 -9.49 9.57 18.46
N PRO A 520 -10.10 9.09 19.57
CA PRO A 520 -11.45 8.55 19.57
C PRO A 520 -12.48 9.59 19.15
N TYR A 521 -13.61 9.15 18.59
CA TYR A 521 -14.74 10.02 18.30
C TYR A 521 -15.28 10.70 19.57
N GLY A 522 -15.69 11.95 19.45
CA GLY A 522 -16.45 12.68 20.45
C GLY A 522 -17.89 12.17 20.61
N GLU A 523 -18.56 12.60 21.68
CA GLU A 523 -19.94 12.17 21.99
C GLU A 523 -20.94 12.55 20.90
N ASP A 524 -20.77 13.72 20.27
CA ASP A 524 -21.65 14.22 19.21
C ASP A 524 -21.16 13.93 17.79
N GLU A 525 -19.98 13.30 17.65
CA GLU A 525 -19.42 13.00 16.34
C GLU A 525 -20.11 11.78 15.70
N GLU A 526 -20.30 11.88 14.39
CA GLU A 526 -20.83 10.83 13.54
C GLU A 526 -19.91 10.60 12.34
N PRO A 527 -19.83 9.36 11.83
CA PRO A 527 -19.04 9.07 10.64
C PRO A 527 -19.65 9.74 9.41
N TRP A 528 -18.82 10.04 8.43
CA TRP A 528 -19.28 10.54 7.14
C TRP A 528 -20.31 9.59 6.51
N CYS A 529 -21.44 10.15 6.10
CA CYS A 529 -22.49 9.47 5.34
C CYS A 529 -22.82 10.30 4.10
N ALA A 530 -22.39 9.83 2.93
CA ALA A 530 -22.62 10.50 1.65
C ALA A 530 -24.12 10.60 1.30
N GLU A 531 -24.97 9.70 1.80
CA GLU A 531 -26.41 9.73 1.52
C GLU A 531 -27.15 10.83 2.30
N ARG A 532 -26.54 11.38 3.35
CA ARG A 532 -27.10 12.49 4.13
C ARG A 532 -26.70 13.83 3.53
N GLN A 533 -27.50 14.86 3.82
CA GLN A 533 -27.18 16.23 3.47
C GLN A 533 -26.25 16.84 4.51
N HIS A 534 -25.28 17.65 4.08
CA HIS A 534 -24.42 18.45 4.95
C HIS A 534 -24.48 19.91 4.50
N ALA A 535 -25.20 20.72 5.26
CA ALA A 535 -25.53 22.10 4.90
C ALA A 535 -24.43 23.11 5.25
N GLU A 536 -23.49 22.75 6.13
CA GLU A 536 -22.32 23.59 6.40
C GLU A 536 -21.40 23.57 5.17
N PRO A 537 -21.02 24.73 4.60
CA PRO A 537 -20.12 24.75 3.46
C PRO A 537 -18.74 24.17 3.80
N ASP A 538 -18.13 23.49 2.83
CA ASP A 538 -16.70 23.24 2.84
C ASP A 538 -15.90 24.52 2.61
N TRP A 539 -14.57 24.39 2.70
CA TRP A 539 -13.68 25.55 2.52
C TRP A 539 -13.71 26.14 1.11
N LYS A 540 -14.30 25.43 0.12
CA LYS A 540 -14.54 25.91 -1.24
C LYS A 540 -15.92 26.58 -1.39
N GLY A 541 -16.70 26.69 -0.31
CA GLY A 541 -18.05 27.25 -0.31
C GLY A 541 -19.12 26.29 -0.85
N VAL A 542 -18.81 25.00 -0.97
CA VAL A 542 -19.73 23.97 -1.49
C VAL A 542 -20.43 23.28 -0.33
N VAL A 543 -21.75 23.10 -0.44
CA VAL A 543 -22.55 22.27 0.46
C VAL A 543 -22.78 20.89 -0.15
N TRP A 544 -23.00 19.88 0.68
CA TRP A 544 -23.31 18.54 0.21
C TRP A 544 -24.82 18.28 0.25
N GLY A 545 -25.47 18.36 -0.91
CA GLY A 545 -26.92 18.19 -1.04
C GLY A 545 -27.37 16.72 -0.88
N SER A 546 -26.90 15.83 -1.73
CA SER A 546 -27.12 14.38 -1.64
C SER A 546 -26.20 13.63 -2.61
N TYR A 547 -25.83 12.40 -2.27
CA TYR A 547 -25.06 11.52 -3.15
C TYR A 547 -25.89 11.11 -4.38
N ASN A 548 -25.40 11.39 -5.58
CA ASN A 548 -25.93 10.82 -6.82
C ASN A 548 -24.99 9.70 -7.30
N PRO A 549 -25.36 8.40 -7.13
CA PRO A 549 -24.53 7.28 -7.57
C PRO A 549 -24.38 7.16 -9.10
N SER A 550 -25.02 8.04 -9.86
CA SER A 550 -25.10 8.02 -11.33
C SER A 550 -24.11 8.96 -12.02
N VAL A 551 -23.27 9.69 -11.25
CA VAL A 551 -22.26 10.63 -11.75
C VAL A 551 -20.87 10.15 -11.37
#